data_AF-A0AAZ3QAX5-F1
#
_entry.id   AF-A0AAZ3QAX5-F1
#
_cell.length_a   1.000
_cell.length_b   1.000
_cell.length_c   1.000
_cell.angle_alpha   90.00
_cell.angle_beta   90.00
_cell.angle_gamma   90.00
#
_symmetry.space_group_name_H-M   'P 1'
#
loop_
_entity.id
_entity.type
_entity.pdbx_description
1 polymer ?
#
loop_
_entity_poly.entity_id
_entity_poly.type
_entity_poly.pdbx_seq_one_letter_code
_entity_poly.pdbx_strand_id
1 'polypeptide(L)'
;MAATSKEHRLSQHVYATLQTLSCSLVEGLYLREADSMQELLCTPSQHRTDILAWICSSICPSLGKKLPTLRSKDPISLSQELAVFGQEMMLCRTDDLDLITGRACPLRQLWFLEQLLTLVPDSVDSSEDSRAGGEGLLKELFCPEALPHLTHALTPTLNPWPSDIRGARKGQRSLPSRSRGEEVADVTALLESTHAALEQLHDQCVFLRGEEASPSRFSVCALRVAVSDLAQMMSVFSRVYDTDFRSYCSRDPPSLRSHTHIFSTVHRLLNACNTPPSWRTLPRDTRSSFLFTTERIANR
;
A
#
# COMPACT_ATOMS: atom_id res chain seq x y z
N MET A 1 -10.71 -4.54 -35.10
CA MET A 1 -10.84 -3.35 -34.23
C MET A 1 -9.65 -3.34 -33.30
N ALA A 2 -8.74 -2.37 -33.42
CA ALA A 2 -7.60 -2.28 -32.53
C ALA A 2 -8.09 -1.97 -31.12
N ALA A 3 -7.71 -2.78 -30.13
CA ALA A 3 -7.99 -2.48 -28.73
C ALA A 3 -7.36 -1.12 -28.40
N THR A 4 -8.16 -0.17 -27.92
CA THR A 4 -7.64 1.13 -27.50
C THR A 4 -6.76 0.92 -26.27
N SER A 5 -5.51 1.38 -26.35
CA SER A 5 -4.56 1.29 -25.23
C SER A 5 -5.14 1.94 -23.98
N LYS A 6 -4.80 1.40 -22.80
CA LYS A 6 -5.20 1.98 -21.51
C LYS A 6 -4.78 3.45 -21.40
N GLU A 7 -3.62 3.79 -21.96
CA GLU A 7 -3.10 5.15 -22.00
C GLU A 7 -4.02 6.07 -22.82
N HIS A 8 -4.44 5.65 -24.01
CA HIS A 8 -5.35 6.44 -24.87
C HIS A 8 -6.68 6.74 -24.19
N ARG A 9 -7.24 5.76 -23.47
CA ARG A 9 -8.48 5.96 -22.71
C ARG A 9 -8.30 6.98 -21.58
N LEU A 10 -7.18 6.89 -20.85
CA LEU A 10 -6.89 7.84 -19.78
C LEU A 10 -6.58 9.24 -20.30
N SER A 11 -5.85 9.37 -21.42
CA SER A 11 -5.58 10.66 -22.07
C SER A 11 -6.87 11.36 -22.47
N GLN A 12 -7.81 10.63 -23.08
CA GLN A 12 -9.14 11.15 -23.41
C GLN A 12 -9.92 11.57 -22.17
N HIS A 13 -9.88 10.78 -21.10
CA HIS A 13 -10.58 11.08 -19.86
C HIS A 13 -10.02 12.32 -19.16
N VAL A 14 -8.70 12.41 -18.99
CA VAL A 14 -8.02 13.55 -18.37
C VAL A 14 -8.26 14.82 -19.18
N TYR A 15 -8.13 14.76 -20.51
CA TYR A 15 -8.38 15.91 -21.39
C TYR A 15 -9.84 16.37 -21.33
N ALA A 16 -10.81 15.44 -21.39
CA ALA A 16 -12.22 15.78 -21.26
C ALA A 16 -12.54 16.40 -19.89
N THR A 17 -11.95 15.89 -18.81
CA THR A 17 -12.11 16.44 -17.46
C THR A 17 -11.58 17.87 -17.36
N LEU A 18 -10.41 18.15 -17.97
CA LEU A 18 -9.87 19.50 -18.07
C LEU A 18 -10.80 20.46 -18.83
N GLN A 19 -11.46 19.97 -19.89
CA GLN A 19 -12.46 20.76 -20.63
C GLN A 19 -13.71 21.02 -19.77
N THR A 20 -14.20 20.03 -19.03
CA THR A 20 -15.35 20.18 -18.13
C THR A 20 -15.06 21.19 -17.02
N LEU A 21 -13.84 21.18 -16.47
CA LEU A 21 -13.39 22.15 -15.47
C LEU A 21 -13.02 23.52 -16.07
N SER A 22 -13.31 23.75 -17.36
CA SER A 22 -13.07 25.02 -18.05
C SER A 22 -11.61 25.50 -17.95
N CYS A 23 -10.66 24.57 -18.07
CA CYS A 23 -9.24 24.91 -18.07
C CYS A 23 -8.88 25.70 -19.34
N SER A 24 -8.52 26.97 -19.18
CA SER A 24 -8.22 27.90 -20.28
C SER A 24 -7.04 27.47 -21.16
N LEU A 25 -6.17 26.59 -20.65
CA LEU A 25 -5.01 26.08 -21.39
C LEU A 25 -5.39 25.04 -22.44
N VAL A 26 -6.50 24.32 -22.26
CA VAL A 26 -6.99 23.35 -23.26
C VAL A 26 -8.12 23.91 -24.13
N GLU A 27 -8.66 25.08 -23.76
CA GLU A 27 -9.66 25.79 -24.53
C GLU A 27 -9.10 26.20 -25.90
N GLY A 28 -9.79 25.84 -26.98
CA GLY A 28 -9.38 26.18 -28.34
C GLY A 28 -8.38 25.22 -29.02
N LEU A 29 -7.87 24.19 -28.34
CA LEU A 29 -6.97 23.20 -28.96
C LEU A 29 -7.72 22.15 -29.81
N TYR A 30 -9.00 21.90 -29.54
CA TYR A 30 -9.90 21.00 -30.28
C TYR A 30 -9.30 19.63 -30.67
N LEU A 31 -8.45 19.05 -29.82
CA LEU A 31 -7.81 17.76 -30.10
C LEU A 31 -8.87 16.65 -30.15
N ARG A 32 -8.76 15.76 -31.15
CA ARG A 32 -9.70 14.62 -31.33
C ARG A 32 -9.03 13.27 -31.15
N GLU A 33 -7.76 13.19 -31.50
CA GLU A 33 -6.96 11.98 -31.45
C GLU A 33 -6.37 11.75 -30.05
N ALA A 34 -6.44 10.52 -29.55
CA ALA A 34 -5.90 10.16 -28.25
C ALA A 34 -4.37 10.33 -28.18
N ASP A 35 -3.68 10.11 -29.29
CA ASP A 35 -2.23 10.29 -29.42
C ASP A 35 -1.83 11.75 -29.17
N SER A 36 -2.55 12.70 -29.77
CA SER A 36 -2.29 14.14 -29.59
C SER A 36 -2.61 14.61 -28.17
N MET A 37 -3.67 14.07 -27.55
CA MET A 37 -3.98 14.34 -26.14
C MET A 37 -2.89 13.79 -25.21
N GLN A 38 -2.40 12.58 -25.48
CA GLN A 38 -1.30 11.99 -24.73
C GLN A 38 -0.01 12.80 -24.90
N GLU A 39 0.32 13.22 -26.12
CA GLU A 39 1.49 14.05 -26.39
C GLU A 39 1.42 15.37 -25.62
N LEU A 40 0.26 16.04 -25.59
CA LEU A 40 0.05 17.26 -24.82
C LEU A 40 0.29 17.06 -23.31
N LEU A 41 -0.25 15.97 -22.75
CA LEU A 41 -0.28 15.74 -21.30
C LEU A 41 0.99 15.06 -20.77
N CYS A 42 1.66 14.25 -21.60
CA CYS A 42 2.76 13.38 -21.17
C CYS A 42 4.13 13.78 -21.74
N THR A 43 4.22 14.63 -22.76
CA THR A 43 5.52 15.04 -23.31
C THR A 43 6.06 16.28 -22.56
N PRO A 44 7.37 16.35 -22.25
CA PRO A 44 7.96 17.52 -21.63
C PRO A 44 7.74 18.77 -22.48
N SER A 45 6.97 19.72 -21.96
CA SER A 45 6.71 21.01 -22.60
C SER A 45 6.33 22.07 -21.56
N GLN A 46 6.49 23.34 -21.95
CA GLN A 46 6.03 24.45 -21.11
C GLN A 46 4.51 24.37 -20.89
N HIS A 47 3.75 24.09 -21.94
CA HIS A 47 2.30 24.01 -21.90
C HIS A 47 1.81 22.91 -20.94
N ARG A 48 2.45 21.74 -20.97
CA ARG A 48 2.17 20.65 -20.03
C ARG A 48 2.44 21.05 -18.58
N THR A 49 3.54 21.76 -18.34
CA THR A 49 3.89 22.30 -17.02
C THR A 49 2.86 23.36 -16.57
N ASP A 50 2.35 24.17 -17.50
CA ASP A 50 1.31 25.15 -17.23
C ASP A 50 -0.02 24.49 -16.87
N ILE A 51 -0.41 23.40 -17.55
CA ILE A 51 -1.60 22.62 -17.21
C ILE A 51 -1.46 22.06 -15.79
N LEU A 52 -0.34 21.42 -15.46
CA LEU A 52 -0.11 20.89 -14.12
C LEU A 52 -0.15 21.99 -13.04
N ALA A 53 0.52 23.11 -13.30
CA ALA A 53 0.50 24.28 -12.42
C ALA A 53 -0.93 24.82 -12.21
N TRP A 54 -1.73 24.87 -13.28
CA TRP A 54 -3.12 25.28 -13.21
C TRP A 54 -3.92 24.34 -12.29
N ILE A 55 -3.83 23.02 -12.49
CA ILE A 55 -4.53 22.03 -11.65
C ILE A 55 -4.15 22.23 -10.17
N CYS A 56 -2.86 22.29 -9.85
CA CYS A 56 -2.40 22.47 -8.47
C CYS A 56 -2.88 23.80 -7.87
N SER A 57 -2.93 24.88 -8.66
CA SER A 57 -3.44 26.18 -8.22
C SER A 57 -4.96 26.19 -7.99
N SER A 58 -5.70 25.38 -8.76
CA SER A 58 -7.15 25.21 -8.59
C SER A 58 -7.49 24.43 -7.32
N ILE A 59 -6.64 23.48 -6.92
CA ILE A 59 -6.78 22.74 -5.65
C ILE A 59 -6.36 23.64 -4.48
N CYS A 60 -5.27 24.39 -4.63
CA CYS A 60 -4.70 25.22 -3.56
C CYS A 60 -4.42 26.66 -4.03
N PRO A 61 -5.35 27.61 -3.81
CA PRO A 61 -5.20 28.99 -4.27
C PRO A 61 -3.98 29.73 -3.70
N SER A 62 -3.47 29.30 -2.54
CA SER A 62 -2.26 29.88 -1.94
C SER A 62 -1.00 29.55 -2.76
N LEU A 63 -0.95 28.37 -3.37
CA LEU A 63 0.09 27.96 -4.31
C LEU A 63 0.06 28.83 -5.58
N GLY A 64 -1.15 29.14 -6.08
CA GLY A 64 -1.36 30.03 -7.23
C GLY A 64 -0.69 31.40 -7.07
N LYS A 65 -0.60 31.93 -5.84
CA LYS A 65 0.07 33.21 -5.55
C LYS A 65 1.60 33.12 -5.63
N LYS A 66 2.18 31.95 -5.31
CA LYS A 66 3.64 31.71 -5.33
C LYS A 66 4.15 31.38 -6.74
N LEU A 67 3.33 30.70 -7.53
CA LEU A 67 3.63 30.21 -8.88
C LEU A 67 4.27 31.25 -9.82
N PRO A 68 3.76 32.49 -9.95
CA PRO A 68 4.38 33.52 -10.79
C PRO A 68 5.81 33.89 -10.36
N THR A 69 6.06 33.94 -9.06
CA THR A 69 7.38 34.28 -8.51
C THR A 69 8.40 33.16 -8.70
N LEU A 70 7.95 31.90 -8.68
CA LEU A 70 8.82 30.74 -8.92
C LEU A 70 9.18 30.62 -10.41
N ARG A 71 8.22 30.90 -11.29
CA ARG A 71 8.45 30.94 -12.75
C ARG A 71 9.49 31.96 -13.17
N SER A 72 9.53 33.13 -12.52
CA SER A 72 10.49 34.19 -12.86
C SER A 72 11.90 33.94 -12.32
N LYS A 73 12.05 33.04 -11.34
CA LYS A 73 13.33 32.75 -10.71
C LYS A 73 14.11 31.65 -11.43
N ASP A 74 13.50 30.47 -11.60
CA ASP A 74 14.11 29.30 -12.27
C ASP A 74 13.04 28.22 -12.53
N PRO A 75 12.90 27.63 -13.74
CA PRO A 75 12.00 26.50 -14.01
C PRO A 75 12.20 25.28 -13.08
N ILE A 76 13.42 25.07 -12.57
CA ILE A 76 13.70 23.97 -11.63
C ILE A 76 12.98 24.21 -10.30
N SER A 77 12.95 25.46 -9.82
CA SER A 77 12.32 25.82 -8.56
C SER A 77 10.80 25.61 -8.59
N LEU A 78 10.16 25.88 -9.74
CA LEU A 78 8.75 25.58 -9.95
C LEU A 78 8.49 24.07 -9.87
N SER A 79 9.32 23.27 -10.55
CA SER A 79 9.17 21.82 -10.59
C SER A 79 9.32 21.19 -9.20
N GLN A 80 10.24 21.72 -8.38
CA GLN A 80 10.40 21.31 -6.99
C GLN A 80 9.18 21.64 -6.12
N GLU A 81 8.61 22.85 -6.24
CA GLU A 81 7.41 23.22 -5.47
C GLU A 81 6.20 22.35 -5.88
N LEU A 82 6.05 22.05 -7.18
CA LEU A 82 5.00 21.14 -7.67
C LEU A 82 5.22 19.70 -7.17
N ALA A 83 6.48 19.24 -7.03
CA ALA A 83 6.80 17.94 -6.45
C ALA A 83 6.50 17.88 -4.94
N VAL A 84 6.80 18.96 -4.21
CA VAL A 84 6.43 19.11 -2.78
C VAL A 84 4.91 19.07 -2.62
N PHE A 85 4.17 19.81 -3.45
CA PHE A 85 2.72 19.76 -3.45
C PHE A 85 2.19 18.34 -3.75
N GLY A 86 2.73 17.67 -4.76
CA GLY A 86 2.36 16.28 -5.07
C GLY A 86 2.65 15.31 -3.92
N GLN A 87 3.73 15.54 -3.15
CA GLN A 87 4.04 14.77 -1.93
C GLN A 87 3.08 15.07 -0.78
N GLU A 88 2.66 16.31 -0.59
CA GLU A 88 1.63 16.70 0.39
C GLU A 88 0.30 16.01 0.09
N MET A 89 -0.03 15.85 -1.19
CA MET A 89 -1.20 15.08 -1.65
C MET A 89 -0.98 13.56 -1.67
N MET A 90 0.20 13.07 -1.26
CA MET A 90 0.59 11.65 -1.27
C MET A 90 0.54 10.98 -2.65
N LEU A 91 0.73 11.76 -3.73
CA LEU A 91 0.65 11.28 -5.12
C LEU A 91 2.03 11.02 -5.74
N CYS A 92 3.08 11.70 -5.27
CA CYS A 92 4.45 11.51 -5.73
C CYS A 92 5.46 11.78 -4.61
N ARG A 93 6.74 11.59 -4.89
CA ARG A 93 7.83 11.96 -3.98
C ARG A 93 8.42 13.32 -4.33
N THR A 94 9.13 13.96 -3.39
CA THR A 94 9.79 15.26 -3.64
C THR A 94 10.92 15.17 -4.66
N ASP A 95 11.56 14.01 -4.79
CA ASP A 95 12.61 13.71 -5.76
C ASP A 95 12.08 13.27 -7.14
N ASP A 96 10.76 13.13 -7.29
CA ASP A 96 10.11 12.59 -8.48
C ASP A 96 9.91 13.65 -9.59
N LEU A 97 10.98 14.37 -9.91
CA LEU A 97 10.95 15.47 -10.88
C LEU A 97 10.65 14.98 -12.31
N ASP A 98 10.92 13.72 -12.63
CA ASP A 98 10.57 13.14 -13.93
C ASP A 98 9.04 13.06 -14.12
N LEU A 99 8.29 12.82 -13.05
CA LEU A 99 6.83 12.87 -13.08
C LEU A 99 6.34 14.31 -13.29
N ILE A 100 6.99 15.28 -12.66
CA ILE A 100 6.62 16.69 -12.74
C ILE A 100 7.06 17.34 -14.06
N THR A 101 8.13 16.88 -14.70
CA THR A 101 8.66 17.45 -15.94
C THR A 101 8.21 16.72 -17.21
N GLY A 102 7.45 15.64 -17.06
CA GLY A 102 6.89 14.87 -18.17
C GLY A 102 7.82 13.81 -18.75
N ARG A 103 8.81 13.35 -18.00
CA ARG A 103 9.79 12.33 -18.42
C ARG A 103 9.45 10.91 -17.96
N ALA A 104 8.54 10.77 -16.98
CA ALA A 104 8.04 9.48 -16.54
C ALA A 104 7.22 8.76 -17.64
N CYS A 105 6.95 7.46 -17.48
CA CYS A 105 6.12 6.75 -18.45
C CYS A 105 4.69 7.32 -18.54
N PRO A 106 4.05 7.37 -19.74
CA PRO A 106 2.79 8.07 -19.94
C PRO A 106 1.67 7.61 -19.00
N LEU A 107 1.52 6.29 -18.81
CA LEU A 107 0.49 5.75 -17.90
C LEU A 107 0.59 6.31 -16.48
N ARG A 108 1.80 6.49 -15.95
CA ARG A 108 2.04 7.02 -14.60
C ARG A 108 1.71 8.51 -14.52
N GLN A 109 2.07 9.28 -15.55
CA GLN A 109 1.75 10.69 -15.63
C GLN A 109 0.24 10.92 -15.70
N LEU A 110 -0.47 10.13 -16.52
CA LEU A 110 -1.93 10.22 -16.66
C LEU A 110 -2.65 9.86 -15.36
N TRP A 111 -2.19 8.82 -14.64
CA TRP A 111 -2.72 8.48 -13.33
C TRP A 111 -2.54 9.61 -12.32
N PHE A 112 -1.35 10.22 -12.30
CA PHE A 112 -1.07 11.35 -11.42
C PHE A 112 -1.99 12.54 -11.71
N LEU A 113 -2.17 12.89 -12.99
CA LEU A 113 -3.08 13.97 -13.40
C LEU A 113 -4.54 13.65 -13.08
N GLU A 114 -4.99 12.42 -13.33
CA GLU A 114 -6.34 11.96 -13.00
C GLU A 114 -6.61 12.11 -11.50
N GLN A 115 -5.71 11.66 -10.64
CA GLN A 115 -5.87 11.79 -9.19
C GLN A 115 -5.90 13.26 -8.75
N LEU A 116 -5.03 14.12 -9.30
CA LEU A 116 -5.08 15.55 -9.00
C LEU A 116 -6.43 16.18 -9.41
N LEU A 117 -6.97 15.80 -10.56
CA LEU A 117 -8.24 16.34 -11.05
C LEU A 117 -9.43 15.96 -10.15
N THR A 118 -9.39 14.81 -9.47
CA THR A 118 -10.44 14.45 -8.48
C THR A 118 -10.49 15.38 -7.27
N LEU A 119 -9.43 16.16 -7.03
CA LEU A 119 -9.30 17.07 -5.91
C LEU A 119 -9.67 18.51 -6.28
N VAL A 120 -9.89 18.78 -7.58
CA VAL A 120 -10.33 20.10 -8.03
C VAL A 120 -11.81 20.26 -7.65
N PRO A 121 -12.20 21.33 -6.92
CA PRO A 121 -13.60 21.56 -6.61
C PRO A 121 -14.38 21.82 -7.90
N ASP A 122 -15.51 21.11 -8.08
CA ASP A 122 -16.37 21.30 -9.23
C ASP A 122 -16.85 22.76 -9.29
N SER A 123 -16.48 23.46 -10.37
CA SER A 123 -16.91 24.82 -10.64
C SER A 123 -18.35 24.80 -11.17
N VAL A 124 -19.30 24.33 -10.36
CA VAL A 124 -20.73 24.51 -10.67
C VAL A 124 -21.15 25.85 -10.08
N ASP A 125 -21.36 26.79 -11.01
CA ASP A 125 -21.97 28.10 -10.88
C ASP A 125 -21.23 29.18 -10.09
N SER A 126 -20.65 30.10 -10.87
CA SER A 126 -20.50 31.50 -10.49
C SER A 126 -21.87 32.09 -10.10
N SER A 127 -22.18 32.07 -8.82
CA SER A 127 -22.99 33.10 -8.18
C SER A 127 -22.07 33.87 -7.25
N GLU A 128 -22.04 35.18 -7.44
CA GLU A 128 -21.35 36.14 -6.60
C GLU A 128 -21.82 36.03 -5.14
N ASP A 129 -21.22 35.14 -4.36
CA ASP A 129 -21.28 35.22 -2.91
C ASP A 129 -20.10 34.45 -2.27
N SER A 130 -18.92 35.07 -2.31
CA SER A 130 -17.72 34.58 -1.61
C SER A 130 -17.82 34.72 -0.06
N ARG A 131 -19.02 34.59 0.50
CA ARG A 131 -19.27 34.49 1.94
C ARG A 131 -20.18 33.33 2.35
N ALA A 132 -20.61 32.45 1.44
CA ALA A 132 -21.51 31.34 1.78
C ALA A 132 -20.82 30.01 2.15
N GLY A 133 -19.48 29.96 2.23
CA GLY A 133 -18.75 28.69 2.42
C GLY A 133 -18.82 28.09 3.83
N GLY A 134 -18.99 28.91 4.87
CA GLY A 134 -19.14 28.43 6.26
C GLY A 134 -20.59 28.49 6.75
N GLU A 135 -21.28 29.59 6.42
CA GLU A 135 -22.66 29.87 6.85
C GLU A 135 -23.65 28.86 6.26
N GLY A 136 -23.46 28.48 4.98
CA GLY A 136 -24.33 27.54 4.27
C GLY A 136 -24.24 26.12 4.85
N LEU A 137 -23.02 25.66 5.11
CA LEU A 137 -22.77 24.37 5.77
C LEU A 137 -23.30 24.37 7.21
N LEU A 138 -23.11 25.46 7.95
CA LEU A 138 -23.69 25.58 9.29
C LEU A 138 -25.22 25.53 9.23
N LYS A 139 -25.83 26.22 8.27
CA LYS A 139 -27.28 26.20 8.08
C LYS A 139 -27.79 24.80 7.75
N GLU A 140 -27.07 24.06 6.90
CA GLU A 140 -27.38 22.66 6.54
C GLU A 140 -27.20 21.69 7.73
N LEU A 141 -26.13 21.86 8.52
CA LEU A 141 -25.88 21.08 9.74
C LEU A 141 -26.92 21.35 10.84
N PHE A 142 -27.43 22.58 10.92
CA PHE A 142 -28.45 23.01 11.87
C PHE A 142 -29.87 22.99 11.28
N CYS A 143 -30.07 22.42 10.09
CA CYS A 143 -31.43 22.22 9.54
C CYS A 143 -32.24 21.29 10.46
N PRO A 144 -33.56 21.52 10.62
CA PRO A 144 -34.43 20.74 11.50
C PRO A 144 -34.35 19.23 11.28
N GLU A 145 -34.12 18.81 10.04
CA GLU A 145 -34.02 17.42 9.61
C GLU A 145 -32.66 16.79 9.98
N ALA A 146 -31.56 17.55 9.92
CA ALA A 146 -30.21 17.07 10.23
C ALA A 146 -29.87 17.17 11.73
N LEU A 147 -30.53 18.07 12.45
CA LEU A 147 -30.33 18.33 13.88
C LEU A 147 -30.46 17.08 14.78
N PRO A 148 -31.47 16.19 14.65
CA PRO A 148 -31.55 14.99 15.48
C PRO A 148 -30.39 14.01 15.23
N HIS A 149 -29.93 13.90 13.98
CA HIS A 149 -28.77 13.06 13.62
C HIS A 149 -27.47 13.64 14.20
N LEU A 150 -27.28 14.95 14.09
CA LEU A 150 -26.15 15.66 14.69
C LEU A 150 -26.16 15.53 16.23
N THR A 151 -27.33 15.65 16.86
CA THR A 151 -27.48 15.47 18.31
C THR A 151 -27.06 14.06 18.73
N HIS A 152 -27.44 13.03 17.97
CA HIS A 152 -27.06 11.64 18.23
C HIS A 152 -25.55 11.41 18.03
N ALA A 153 -24.93 12.05 17.04
CA ALA A 153 -23.49 11.99 16.80
C ALA A 153 -22.67 12.70 17.91
N LEU A 154 -23.19 13.81 18.45
CA LEU A 154 -22.58 14.52 19.57
C LEU A 154 -22.80 13.83 20.93
N THR A 155 -23.76 12.91 21.02
CA THR A 155 -24.07 12.11 22.22
C THR A 155 -24.06 10.61 21.91
N PRO A 156 -22.90 10.05 21.53
CA PRO A 156 -22.83 8.63 21.21
C PRO A 156 -23.17 7.80 22.44
N THR A 157 -24.00 6.77 22.26
CA THR A 157 -24.38 5.79 23.30
C THR A 157 -23.18 5.03 23.85
N LEU A 158 -22.12 4.89 23.06
CA LEU A 158 -20.82 4.38 23.46
C LEU A 158 -19.81 5.53 23.39
N ASN A 159 -19.33 5.94 24.56
CA ASN A 159 -18.36 7.02 24.66
C ASN A 159 -16.96 6.47 24.31
N PRO A 160 -16.33 6.90 23.20
CA PRO A 160 -15.03 6.37 22.76
C PRO A 160 -13.87 6.84 23.67
N TRP A 161 -14.13 7.79 24.57
CA TRP A 161 -13.11 8.33 25.46
C TRP A 161 -12.86 7.39 26.64
N PRO A 162 -11.59 7.00 26.87
CA PRO A 162 -11.22 6.18 28.02
C PRO A 162 -11.43 6.95 29.33
N SER A 163 -11.57 6.22 30.43
CA SER A 163 -12.12 6.71 31.71
C SER A 163 -11.31 7.84 32.38
N ASP A 164 -10.05 7.94 32.02
CA ASP A 164 -9.03 8.94 32.36
C ASP A 164 -9.39 10.36 31.89
N ILE A 165 -10.11 10.51 30.78
CA ILE A 165 -10.49 11.84 30.23
C ILE A 165 -11.84 12.31 30.79
N ARG A 166 -12.58 11.42 31.45
CA ARG A 166 -13.93 11.67 31.98
C ARG A 166 -13.97 12.65 33.15
N GLY A 167 -12.85 12.81 33.87
CA GLY A 167 -12.72 13.74 34.99
C GLY A 167 -12.66 15.22 34.59
N ALA A 168 -12.26 15.53 33.36
CA ALA A 168 -12.05 16.92 32.92
C ALA A 168 -13.34 17.67 32.55
N ARG A 169 -14.44 16.95 32.27
CA ARG A 169 -15.71 17.55 31.79
C ARG A 169 -16.79 17.74 32.86
N LYS A 170 -16.71 17.07 34.00
CA LYS A 170 -17.64 17.32 35.12
C LYS A 170 -17.06 18.43 35.99
N GLY A 171 -17.50 19.65 35.70
CA GLY A 171 -17.59 20.82 36.58
C GLY A 171 -16.47 21.03 37.61
N GLN A 172 -15.82 22.19 37.53
CA GLN A 172 -15.03 22.79 38.62
C GLN A 172 -15.65 22.54 40.01
N ARG A 173 -15.24 21.45 40.66
CA ARG A 173 -15.25 21.29 42.11
C ARG A 173 -14.04 20.42 42.44
N SER A 174 -12.95 21.12 42.73
CA SER A 174 -11.89 20.74 43.67
C SER A 174 -11.62 19.23 43.77
N LEU A 175 -10.63 18.75 43.00
CA LEU A 175 -9.90 17.53 43.30
C LEU A 175 -8.44 17.90 43.64
N PRO A 176 -7.80 17.14 44.55
CA PRO A 176 -6.58 17.54 45.21
C PRO A 176 -5.46 17.67 44.19
N SER A 177 -4.72 18.77 44.30
CA SER A 177 -3.53 19.03 43.50
C SER A 177 -2.49 17.93 43.72
N ARG A 178 -2.56 16.86 42.93
CA ARG A 178 -1.34 16.11 42.59
C ARG A 178 -0.52 17.04 41.71
N SER A 179 0.74 17.21 42.09
CA SER A 179 1.68 18.09 41.41
C SER A 179 1.77 17.67 39.94
N ARG A 180 1.24 18.51 39.06
CA ARG A 180 1.29 18.40 37.59
C ARG A 180 2.68 18.07 37.03
N GLY A 181 3.74 18.31 37.79
CA GLY A 181 5.11 17.94 37.42
C GLY A 181 5.42 16.44 37.46
N GLU A 182 4.77 15.66 38.33
CA GLU A 182 5.08 14.23 38.50
C GLU A 182 4.46 13.37 37.38
N GLU A 183 3.25 13.72 36.94
CA GLU A 183 2.53 13.05 35.83
C GLU A 183 3.14 13.39 34.47
N VAL A 184 3.62 14.63 34.29
CA VAL A 184 4.35 15.02 33.08
C VAL A 184 5.72 14.35 33.02
N ALA A 185 6.42 14.21 34.15
CA ALA A 185 7.70 13.50 34.22
C ALA A 185 7.56 12.01 33.88
N ASP A 186 6.48 11.37 34.33
CA ASP A 186 6.18 9.97 34.04
C ASP A 186 5.85 9.75 32.55
N VAL A 187 5.05 10.65 31.95
CA VAL A 187 4.75 10.60 30.51
C VAL A 187 5.99 10.84 29.66
N THR A 188 6.88 11.77 30.06
CA THR A 188 8.15 11.99 29.35
C THR A 188 9.07 10.78 29.46
N ALA A 189 9.16 10.15 30.63
CA ALA A 189 9.96 8.94 30.82
C ALA A 189 9.43 7.77 29.97
N LEU A 190 8.11 7.61 29.87
CA LEU A 190 7.50 6.60 29.01
C LEU A 190 7.79 6.88 27.53
N LEU A 191 7.68 8.13 27.08
CA LEU A 191 8.02 8.52 25.71
C LEU A 191 9.48 8.23 25.37
N GLU A 192 10.41 8.61 26.25
CA GLU A 192 11.84 8.33 26.08
C GLU A 192 12.11 6.82 26.04
N SER A 193 11.45 6.04 26.90
CA SER A 193 11.55 4.58 26.89
C SER A 193 11.04 3.97 25.58
N THR A 194 9.89 4.44 25.07
CA THR A 194 9.36 3.96 23.79
C THR A 194 10.23 4.37 22.60
N HIS A 195 10.79 5.57 22.63
CA HIS A 195 11.72 6.05 21.61
C HIS A 195 13.00 5.19 21.59
N ALA A 196 13.56 4.89 22.75
CA ALA A 196 14.73 4.02 22.86
C ALA A 196 14.43 2.59 22.37
N ALA A 197 13.24 2.05 22.66
CA ALA A 197 12.83 0.75 22.15
C ALA A 197 12.67 0.74 20.63
N LEU A 198 12.14 1.81 20.04
CA LEU A 198 12.01 1.95 18.59
C LEU A 198 13.36 2.07 17.88
N GLU A 199 14.31 2.84 18.44
CA GLU A 199 15.69 2.92 17.95
C GLU A 199 16.37 1.54 18.01
N GLN A 200 16.23 0.81 19.12
CA GLN A 200 16.78 -0.54 19.25
C GLN A 200 16.19 -1.53 18.23
N LEU A 201 14.89 -1.40 17.93
CA LEU A 201 14.21 -2.25 16.95
C LEU A 201 14.58 -1.83 15.52
N HIS A 202 14.78 -0.53 15.29
CA HIS A 202 15.31 0.01 14.05
C HIS A 202 16.71 -0.56 13.77
N ASP A 203 17.62 -0.51 14.75
CA ASP A 203 18.97 -1.08 14.67
C ASP A 203 18.95 -2.58 14.37
N GLN A 204 18.02 -3.33 14.98
CA GLN A 204 17.82 -4.75 14.68
C GLN A 204 17.34 -5.00 13.26
N CYS A 205 16.68 -4.03 12.61
CA CYS A 205 16.14 -4.15 11.26
C CYS A 205 16.97 -3.42 10.19
N VAL A 206 18.13 -2.83 10.53
CA VAL A 206 19.02 -2.14 9.57
C VAL A 206 19.42 -3.06 8.41
N PHE A 207 19.54 -4.37 8.64
CA PHE A 207 19.85 -5.35 7.60
C PHE A 207 18.78 -5.45 6.49
N LEU A 208 17.54 -5.04 6.76
CA LEU A 208 16.44 -5.03 5.78
C LEU A 208 16.44 -3.78 4.88
N ARG A 209 17.17 -2.72 5.28
CA ARG A 209 17.23 -1.43 4.57
C ARG A 209 18.33 -1.40 3.50
N GLY A 210 19.13 -2.46 3.38
CA GLY A 210 20.24 -2.57 2.44
C GLY A 210 19.81 -2.85 0.99
N GLU A 211 19.10 -1.92 0.34
CA GLU A 211 18.93 -1.96 -1.12
C GLU A 211 20.10 -1.31 -1.88
N GLU A 212 21.06 -0.64 -1.22
CA GLU A 212 22.07 0.17 -1.93
C GLU A 212 23.55 -0.26 -1.84
N ALA A 213 23.94 -1.33 -1.13
CA ALA A 213 25.38 -1.57 -0.96
C ALA A 213 25.89 -3.03 -0.84
N SER A 214 25.11 -4.06 -1.16
CA SER A 214 25.70 -5.41 -1.34
C SER A 214 24.84 -6.30 -2.25
N PRO A 215 25.44 -7.22 -3.04
CA PRO A 215 24.71 -8.19 -3.84
C PRO A 215 24.25 -9.34 -2.94
N SER A 216 23.49 -9.03 -1.90
CA SER A 216 22.83 -10.04 -1.08
C SER A 216 21.70 -10.64 -1.93
N ARG A 217 21.82 -11.94 -2.22
CA ARG A 217 21.13 -12.65 -3.32
C ARG A 217 19.61 -12.84 -3.16
N PHE A 218 18.96 -12.15 -2.22
CA PHE A 218 17.52 -12.31 -1.99
C PHE A 218 16.85 -10.97 -1.72
N SER A 219 16.10 -10.48 -2.72
CA SER A 219 15.17 -9.36 -2.54
C SER A 219 14.11 -9.73 -1.50
N VAL A 220 13.86 -8.83 -0.54
CA VAL A 220 12.79 -8.99 0.47
C VAL A 220 11.42 -9.19 -0.20
N CYS A 221 11.20 -8.57 -1.37
CA CYS A 221 10.00 -8.80 -2.17
C CYS A 221 9.95 -10.23 -2.72
N ALA A 222 11.07 -10.77 -3.22
CA ALA A 222 11.14 -12.15 -3.69
C ALA A 222 10.91 -13.15 -2.54
N LEU A 223 11.44 -12.87 -1.35
CA LEU A 223 11.19 -13.69 -0.16
C LEU A 223 9.70 -13.64 0.24
N ARG A 224 9.09 -12.46 0.24
CA ARG A 224 7.66 -12.30 0.53
C ARG A 224 6.80 -13.10 -0.44
N VAL A 225 7.12 -13.04 -1.75
CA VAL A 225 6.45 -13.84 -2.78
C VAL A 225 6.65 -15.33 -2.51
N ALA A 226 7.87 -15.80 -2.30
CA ALA A 226 8.16 -17.22 -2.03
C ALA A 226 7.44 -17.75 -0.77
N VAL A 227 7.38 -16.95 0.30
CA VAL A 227 6.64 -17.29 1.53
C VAL A 227 5.14 -17.35 1.28
N SER A 228 4.61 -16.43 0.47
CA SER A 228 3.19 -16.40 0.11
C SER A 228 2.80 -17.59 -0.75
N ASP A 229 3.62 -17.92 -1.75
CA ASP A 229 3.46 -19.09 -2.61
C ASP A 229 3.54 -20.39 -1.80
N LEU A 230 4.50 -20.49 -0.88
CA LEU A 230 4.60 -21.65 0.02
C LEU A 230 3.38 -21.78 0.91
N ALA A 231 2.89 -20.68 1.49
CA ALA A 231 1.68 -20.70 2.31
C ALA A 231 0.44 -21.14 1.48
N GLN A 232 0.33 -20.69 0.24
CA GLN A 232 -0.71 -21.12 -0.68
C GLN A 232 -0.59 -22.62 -1.01
N MET A 233 0.60 -23.10 -1.35
CA MET A 233 0.83 -24.52 -1.62
C MET A 233 0.50 -25.39 -0.41
N MET A 234 0.92 -24.98 0.79
CA MET A 234 0.61 -25.67 2.03
C MET A 234 -0.89 -25.70 2.32
N SER A 235 -1.61 -24.61 2.05
CA SER A 235 -3.07 -24.55 2.19
C SER A 235 -3.78 -25.49 1.20
N VAL A 236 -3.39 -25.46 -0.07
CA VAL A 236 -3.94 -26.35 -1.10
C VAL A 236 -3.64 -27.81 -0.77
N PHE A 237 -2.40 -28.12 -0.38
CA PHE A 237 -2.01 -29.46 0.06
C PHE A 237 -2.84 -29.91 1.25
N SER A 238 -3.00 -29.08 2.28
CA SER A 238 -3.75 -29.43 3.48
C SER A 238 -5.19 -29.75 3.16
N ARG A 239 -5.82 -28.94 2.29
CA ARG A 239 -7.18 -29.19 1.82
C ARG A 239 -7.29 -30.51 1.06
N VAL A 240 -6.40 -30.75 0.10
CA VAL A 240 -6.38 -32.01 -0.67
C VAL A 240 -6.08 -33.21 0.22
N TYR A 241 -5.20 -33.04 1.20
CA TYR A 241 -4.92 -34.06 2.20
C TYR A 241 -6.18 -34.40 2.99
N ASP A 242 -6.87 -33.38 3.53
CA ASP A 242 -8.09 -33.57 4.33
C ASP A 242 -9.24 -34.18 3.53
N THR A 243 -9.43 -33.80 2.25
CA THR A 243 -10.54 -34.31 1.43
C THR A 243 -10.26 -35.69 0.85
N ASP A 244 -9.07 -35.90 0.30
CA ASP A 244 -8.83 -37.03 -0.61
C ASP A 244 -7.94 -38.09 0.03
N PHE A 245 -6.93 -37.69 0.81
CA PHE A 245 -5.90 -38.60 1.32
C PHE A 245 -6.10 -39.04 2.78
N ARG A 246 -6.74 -38.22 3.61
CA ARG A 246 -6.90 -38.48 5.05
C ARG A 246 -7.59 -39.81 5.31
N SER A 247 -8.60 -40.14 4.52
CA SER A 247 -9.33 -41.43 4.62
C SER A 247 -8.48 -42.65 4.26
N TYR A 248 -7.36 -42.48 3.55
CA TYR A 248 -6.39 -43.54 3.24
C TYR A 248 -5.25 -43.57 4.26
N CYS A 249 -4.73 -42.40 4.64
CA CYS A 249 -3.63 -42.27 5.61
C CYS A 249 -4.05 -42.64 7.03
N SER A 250 -5.33 -42.50 7.39
CA SER A 250 -5.88 -42.89 8.70
C SER A 250 -6.40 -44.33 8.76
N ARG A 251 -6.18 -45.16 7.72
CA ARG A 251 -6.58 -46.57 7.77
C ARG A 251 -5.61 -47.37 8.62
N ASP A 252 -6.16 -48.35 9.33
CA ASP A 252 -5.33 -49.35 9.98
C ASP A 252 -4.48 -50.08 8.93
N PRO A 253 -3.19 -50.32 9.22
CA PRO A 253 -2.30 -51.00 8.29
C PRO A 253 -2.88 -52.39 7.95
N PRO A 254 -2.85 -52.79 6.66
CA PRO A 254 -3.41 -54.08 6.26
C PRO A 254 -2.71 -55.23 6.99
N SER A 255 -3.49 -56.12 7.60
CA SER A 255 -2.96 -57.28 8.30
C SER A 255 -2.32 -58.25 7.32
N LEU A 256 -0.99 -58.31 7.31
CA LEU A 256 -0.23 -59.26 6.52
C LEU A 256 -0.41 -60.68 7.10
N ARG A 257 -0.91 -61.62 6.28
CA ARG A 257 -1.09 -63.02 6.70
C ARG A 257 0.28 -63.69 6.89
N SER A 258 0.35 -64.71 7.76
CA SER A 258 1.61 -65.38 8.14
C SER A 258 2.46 -65.95 6.98
N HIS A 259 1.88 -66.11 5.79
CA HIS A 259 2.54 -66.63 4.59
C HIS A 259 3.20 -65.53 3.72
N THR A 260 3.13 -64.25 4.13
CA THR A 260 3.67 -63.12 3.35
C THR A 260 5.02 -62.62 3.91
N HIS A 261 5.98 -63.52 4.12
CA HIS A 261 7.32 -63.19 4.67
C HIS A 261 8.11 -62.15 3.83
N ILE A 262 7.89 -62.13 2.51
CA ILE A 262 8.52 -61.16 1.62
C ILE A 262 7.95 -59.76 1.89
N PHE A 263 6.64 -59.63 2.02
CA PHE A 263 5.97 -58.35 2.28
C PHE A 263 6.30 -57.81 3.68
N SER A 264 6.38 -58.66 4.70
CA SER A 264 6.81 -58.23 6.04
C SER A 264 8.27 -57.77 6.06
N THR A 265 9.13 -58.42 5.27
CA THR A 265 10.53 -58.04 5.11
C THR A 265 10.67 -56.68 4.40
N VAL A 266 9.97 -56.50 3.28
CA VAL A 266 9.96 -55.23 2.53
C VAL A 266 9.39 -54.10 3.37
N HIS A 267 8.26 -54.34 4.06
CA HIS A 267 7.66 -53.36 4.96
C HIS A 267 8.63 -52.93 6.07
N ARG A 268 9.32 -53.90 6.72
CA ARG A 268 10.34 -53.61 7.74
C ARG A 268 11.50 -52.79 7.19
N LEU A 269 11.97 -53.07 5.98
CA LEU A 269 13.05 -52.32 5.34
C LEU A 269 12.63 -50.89 4.97
N LEU A 270 11.46 -50.73 4.35
CA LEU A 270 10.91 -49.40 4.01
C LEU A 270 10.66 -48.56 5.26
N ASN A 271 10.14 -49.17 6.32
CA ASN A 271 9.91 -48.47 7.58
C ASN A 271 11.22 -48.02 8.25
N ALA A 272 12.28 -48.85 8.17
CA ALA A 272 13.61 -48.46 8.61
C ALA A 272 14.19 -47.28 7.81
N CYS A 273 13.87 -47.18 6.51
CA CYS A 273 14.25 -46.06 5.66
C CYS A 273 13.49 -44.76 5.99
N ASN A 274 12.22 -44.85 6.37
CA ASN A 274 11.36 -43.68 6.65
C ASN A 274 11.58 -43.08 8.05
N THR A 275 12.26 -43.78 8.97
CA THR A 275 12.65 -43.23 10.28
C THR A 275 14.06 -42.60 10.26
N PRO A 276 14.21 -41.27 10.44
CA PRO A 276 15.53 -40.67 10.67
C PRO A 276 15.96 -40.94 12.13
N PRO A 277 17.18 -41.42 12.45
CA PRO A 277 18.39 -41.68 11.66
C PRO A 277 18.91 -43.14 11.81
N SER A 278 18.16 -44.17 11.40
CA SER A 278 18.61 -45.57 11.52
C SER A 278 19.38 -46.13 10.32
N TRP A 279 19.40 -45.45 9.17
CA TRP A 279 20.15 -45.95 8.00
C TRP A 279 21.67 -46.08 8.26
N ARG A 280 22.20 -45.35 9.26
CA ARG A 280 23.59 -45.45 9.74
C ARG A 280 23.87 -46.65 10.63
N THR A 281 22.90 -47.50 10.96
CA THR A 281 23.11 -48.76 11.70
C THR A 281 22.89 -50.03 10.86
N LEU A 282 22.45 -49.91 9.59
CA LEU A 282 22.31 -51.07 8.69
C LEU A 282 23.68 -51.66 8.28
N PRO A 283 23.83 -53.00 8.15
CA PRO A 283 25.06 -53.64 7.67
C PRO A 283 25.51 -53.06 6.32
N ARG A 284 26.83 -52.88 6.14
CA ARG A 284 27.45 -52.23 4.96
C ARG A 284 26.95 -52.79 3.62
N ASP A 285 26.72 -54.10 3.54
CA ASP A 285 26.27 -54.77 2.31
C ASP A 285 24.86 -54.37 1.88
N THR A 286 24.02 -53.96 2.84
CA THR A 286 22.66 -53.48 2.53
C THR A 286 22.70 -52.04 2.04
N ARG A 287 23.68 -51.24 2.49
CA ARG A 287 23.86 -49.85 2.05
C ARG A 287 24.43 -49.75 0.63
N SER A 288 25.36 -50.62 0.26
CA SER A 288 25.95 -50.63 -1.08
C SER A 288 24.92 -51.01 -2.15
N SER A 289 24.08 -52.01 -1.86
CA SER A 289 22.99 -52.41 -2.76
C SER A 289 21.94 -51.30 -2.95
N PHE A 290 21.64 -50.54 -1.89
CA PHE A 290 20.70 -49.41 -1.96
C PHE A 290 21.22 -48.24 -2.80
N LEU A 291 22.47 -47.80 -2.58
CA LEU A 291 23.09 -46.70 -3.33
C LEU A 291 23.14 -47.02 -4.84
N PHE A 292 23.48 -48.26 -5.18
CA PHE A 292 23.53 -48.72 -6.56
C PHE A 292 22.15 -48.71 -7.24
N THR A 293 21.09 -48.98 -6.48
CA THR A 293 19.71 -49.00 -7.01
C THR A 293 19.16 -47.59 -7.20
N THR A 294 19.47 -46.66 -6.29
CA THR A 294 19.07 -45.24 -6.42
C THR A 294 19.80 -44.52 -7.54
N GLU A 295 21.09 -44.79 -7.77
CA GLU A 295 21.83 -44.25 -8.92
C GLU A 295 21.29 -44.76 -10.27
N ARG A 296 20.80 -46.00 -10.30
CA ARG A 296 20.22 -46.58 -11.52
C ARG A 296 18.85 -46.01 -11.89
N ILE A 297 18.08 -45.56 -10.90
CA ILE A 297 16.77 -44.95 -11.11
C ILE A 297 16.90 -43.46 -11.47
N ALA A 298 17.92 -42.77 -10.94
CA ALA A 298 18.21 -41.37 -11.28
C ALA A 298 18.83 -41.18 -12.67
N ASN A 299 19.42 -42.22 -13.26
CA ASN A 299 20.03 -42.21 -14.60
C ASN A 299 19.14 -42.87 -15.68
N ARG A 300 17.83 -42.92 -15.48
CA ARG A 300 16.83 -43.23 -16.51
C ARG A 300 15.84 -42.10 -16.64
#